data_AF-A0A3V9NI48-F1
#
_entry.id   AF-A0A3V9NI48-F1
#
_cell.length_a   1.000
_cell.length_b   1.000
_cell.length_c   1.000
_cell.angle_alpha   90.00
_cell.angle_beta   90.00
_cell.angle_gamma   90.00
#
_symmetry.space_group_name_H-M   'P 1'
#
loop_
_entity.id
_entity.type
_entity.pdbx_description
1 polymer ?
#
loop_
_entity_poly.entity_id
_entity_poly.type
_entity_poly.pdbx_seq_one_letter_code
_entity_poly.pdbx_strand_id
1 'polypeptide(L)' 'MTIWVDADACPNVIKEILYRAAERMQLPLILVANQALRVPPSRFIRTLRVAAELDKWWLESQRKK' A
#
# COMPACT_ATOMS: atom_id res chain seq x y z
N MET A 1 -4.77 6.51 15.05
CA MET A 1 -4.52 5.14 14.53
C MET A 1 -4.38 5.26 13.02
N THR A 2 -3.42 4.57 12.41
CA THR A 2 -3.17 4.64 10.96
C THR A 2 -3.19 3.24 10.38
N ILE A 3 -3.94 3.05 9.29
CA ILE A 3 -4.09 1.77 8.62
C ILE A 3 -3.06 1.70 7.51
N TRP A 4 -2.21 0.67 7.54
CA TRP A 4 -1.21 0.40 6.52
C TRP A 4 -1.63 -0.83 5.73
N VAL A 5 -1.64 -0.71 4.40
CA VAL A 5 -2.07 -1.80 3.51
C VAL A 5 -1.07 -1.93 2.37
N ASP A 6 -0.60 -3.16 2.15
CA ASP A 6 0.08 -3.53 0.91
C ASP A 6 -0.94 -3.61 -0.23
N ALA A 7 -0.83 -2.69 -1.17
CA ALA A 7 -1.79 -2.51 -2.24
C ALA A 7 -1.44 -3.29 -3.52
N ASP A 8 -0.25 -3.91 -3.59
CA ASP A 8 0.13 -4.82 -4.69
C ASP A 8 -0.50 -6.20 -4.50
N ALA A 9 -0.63 -6.64 -3.25
CA ALA A 9 -1.28 -7.91 -2.91
C ALA A 9 -2.81 -7.82 -2.87
N CYS A 10 -3.39 -6.60 -2.85
CA CYS A 10 -4.83 -6.40 -2.67
C CYS A 10 -5.61 -6.29 -4.00
N PRO A 11 -6.69 -7.07 -4.17
CA PRO A 11 -7.65 -6.89 -5.26
C PRO A 11 -8.27 -5.48 -5.25
N ASN A 12 -8.71 -5.01 -6.42
CA ASN A 12 -9.32 -3.67 -6.55
C ASN A 12 -10.56 -3.49 -5.67
N VAL A 13 -11.38 -4.53 -5.51
CA VAL A 13 -12.59 -4.50 -4.68
C VAL A 13 -12.25 -4.22 -3.20
N ILE A 14 -11.18 -4.82 -2.68
CA ILE A 14 -10.75 -4.59 -1.29
C ILE A 14 -10.28 -3.14 -1.11
N LYS A 15 -9.54 -2.60 -2.09
CA LYS A 15 -9.12 -1.21 -2.08
C LYS A 15 -10.31 -0.25 -2.03
N GLU A 16 -11.37 -0.48 -2.81
CA GLU A 16 -12.59 0.34 -2.75
C GLU A 16 -13.28 0.30 -1.38
N ILE A 17 -13.38 -0.87 -0.75
CA ILE A 17 -13.94 -1.03 0.59
C ILE A 17 -13.11 -0.24 1.60
N LEU A 18 -11.78 -0.35 1.53
CA LEU A 18 -10.86 0.38 2.41
C LEU A 18 -10.98 1.89 2.22
N TYR A 19 -11.15 2.38 1.00
CA TYR A 19 -11.33 3.81 0.75
C TYR A 19 -12.61 4.33 1.40
N ARG A 20 -13.72 3.61 1.23
CA ARG A 20 -15.00 3.95 1.87
C ARG A 20 -14.93 3.87 3.39
N ALA A 21 -14.22 2.88 3.93
CA ALA A 21 -14.02 2.73 5.36
C ALA A 21 -13.16 3.86 5.94
N ALA A 22 -12.05 4.21 5.29
CA ALA A 22 -11.16 5.30 5.69
C ALA A 22 -11.89 6.65 5.72
N GLU A 23 -12.73 6.93 4.72
CA GLU A 23 -13.58 8.12 4.68
C GLU A 23 -14.63 8.13 5.80
N ARG A 24 -15.37 7.03 5.97
CA ARG A 24 -16.43 6.94 7.00
C ARG A 24 -15.90 7.05 8.41
N MET A 25 -14.74 6.46 8.67
CA MET A 25 -14.11 6.47 9.99
C MET A 25 -13.16 7.65 10.17
N GLN A 26 -12.93 8.45 9.13
CA GLN A 26 -11.96 9.55 9.12
C GLN A 26 -10.56 9.12 9.59
N LEU A 27 -10.16 7.91 9.19
CA LEU A 27 -8.90 7.30 9.58
C LEU A 27 -7.87 7.38 8.46
N PRO A 28 -6.63 7.79 8.75
CA PRO A 28 -5.55 7.75 7.77
C PRO A 28 -5.31 6.33 7.25
N LEU A 29 -5.42 6.16 5.93
CA LEU A 29 -5.10 4.95 5.18
C LEU A 29 -3.87 5.21 4.30
N ILE A 30 -2.81 4.43 4.52
CA ILE A 30 -1.58 4.50 3.75
C ILE A 30 -1.45 3.22 2.94
N LEU A 31 -1.48 3.37 1.62
CA LEU A 31 -1.33 2.29 0.66
C LEU A 31 0.11 2.22 0.21
N VAL A 32 0.78 1.11 0.53
CA VAL A 32 2.16 0.86 0.13
C VAL A 32 2.13 -0.01 -1.13
N ALA A 33 2.83 0.42 -2.17
CA ALA A 33 2.94 -0.34 -3.42
C ALA A 33 4.25 -0.06 -4.13
N ASN A 34 4.69 -1.04 -4.91
CA ASN A 34 5.86 -0.96 -5.78
C ASN A 34 5.55 -0.18 -7.07
N GLN A 35 4.27 -0.15 -7.46
CA GLN A 35 3.78 0.55 -8.64
C GLN A 35 2.95 1.79 -8.29
N ALA A 36 2.78 2.68 -9.27
CA ALA A 36 1.89 3.82 -9.12
C ALA A 36 0.44 3.35 -9.01
N LEU A 37 -0.27 3.83 -7.98
CA LEU A 37 -1.68 3.54 -7.75
C LEU A 37 -2.53 4.76 -8.08
N ARG A 38 -3.64 4.54 -8.78
CA ARG A 38 -4.70 5.53 -8.91
C ARG A 38 -5.64 5.39 -7.71
N VAL A 39 -5.73 6.43 -6.91
CA VAL A 39 -6.60 6.50 -5.72
C VAL A 39 -7.56 7.69 -5.86
N PRO A 40 -8.76 7.60 -5.27
CA PRO A 40 -9.67 8.74 -5.24
C PRO A 40 -9.07 9.90 -4.42
N PRO A 41 -9.36 11.15 -4.77
CA PRO A 41 -8.94 12.30 -3.99
C PRO A 41 -9.62 12.26 -2.61
N SER A 42 -8.81 12.17 -1.56
CA SER A 42 -9.25 12.06 -0.18
C SER A 42 -8.23 12.70 0.74
N ARG A 43 -8.69 13.29 1.85
CA ARG A 43 -7.79 13.81 2.91
C ARG A 43 -7.20 12.69 3.77
N PHE A 44 -7.83 11.51 3.76
CA PHE A 44 -7.48 10.38 4.61
C PHE A 44 -6.69 9.30 3.87
N ILE A 45 -6.68 9.30 2.54
CA ILE A 45 -5.99 8.29 1.73
C ILE A 45 -4.67 8.85 1.21
N ARG A 46 -3.57 8.14 1.44
CA ARG A 46 -2.25 8.44 0.90
C ARG A 46 -1.63 7.20 0.26
N THR A 47 -0.85 7.42 -0.79
CA THR A 47 -0.08 6.36 -1.43
C THR A 47 1.40 6.57 -1.15
N LEU A 48 2.08 5.50 -0.77
CA LEU A 48 3.51 5.47 -0.59
C LEU A 48 4.07 4.47 -1.59
N ARG A 49 4.81 4.99 -2.57
CA ARG A 49 5.49 4.14 -3.54
C ARG A 49 6.85 3.72 -2.98
N VAL A 50 7.08 2.43 -2.88
CA VAL A 50 8.39 1.85 -2.53
C VAL A 50 9.08 1.32 -3.79
N ALA A 51 10.41 1.23 -3.75
CA ALA A 51 11.15 0.55 -4.81
C ALA A 51 10.94 -0.97 -4.66
N ALA A 52 10.62 -1.64 -5.77
CA ALA A 52 10.47 -3.11 -5.82
C ALA A 52 11.77 -3.88 -5.52
N GLU A 53 12.87 -3.18 -5.28
CA GLU A 53 14.21 -3.75 -5.13
C GLU A 53 14.44 -4.44 -3.79
N LEU A 54 13.49 -4.36 -2.85
CA LEU A 54 13.55 -5.07 -1.57
C LEU A 54 13.63 -6.59 -1.75
N ASP A 55 12.99 -7.13 -2.78
CA ASP A 55 12.96 -8.57 -3.08
C ASP A 55 14.34 -9.10 -3.53
N LYS A 56 15.05 -8.31 -4.34
CA LYS A 56 16.40 -8.66 -4.84
C LYS A 56 17.44 -8.68 -3.72
N TRP A 57 17.34 -7.74 -2.77
CA TRP A 57 18.27 -7.64 -1.65
C TRP A 57 18.19 -8.85 -0.70
N TRP A 58 16.97 -9.37 -0.48
CA TRP A 58 16.76 -10.59 0.30
C TRP A 58 17.34 -11.84 -0.37
N LEU A 59 17.15 -11.98 -1.69
CA LEU A 59 17.69 -13.11 -2.47
C LEU A 59 19.22 -13.09 -2.55
N GLU A 60 19.83 -11.93 -2.75
CA GLU A 60 21.29 -11.80 -2.77
C GLU A 60 21.93 -12.03 -1.39
N SER A 61 21.23 -11.65 -0.31
CA SER A 61 21.70 -11.88 1.06
C SER A 61 21.64 -13.35 1.48
N GLN A 62 20.73 -14.14 0.92
CA GLN A 62 20.65 -15.60 1.12
C GLN A 62 21.70 -16.38 0.33
N ARG A 63 22.16 -15.84 -0.81
CA ARG A 63 23.17 -16.47 -1.70
C ARG A 63 24.61 -16.31 -1.21
N LYS A 64 24.85 -15.46 -0.21
CA LYS A 64 26.17 -15.24 0.43
C LYS A 64 26.36 -16.00 1.75
N LYS A 65 25.43 -16.88 2.13
CA LYS A 65 25.61 -17.90 3.17
C LYS A 65 25.89 -19.24 2.53
#